data_AF-A0A3M1QV08-F1
#
_entry.id   AF-A0A3M1QV08-F1
#
_cell.length_a   1.000
_cell.length_b   1.000
_cell.length_c   1.000
_cell.angle_alpha   90.00
_cell.angle_beta   90.00
_cell.angle_gamma   90.00
#
_symmetry.space_group_name_H-M   'P 1'
#
loop_
_entity.id
_entity.type
_entity.pdbx_description
1 polymer ?
#
loop_
_entity_poly.entity_id
_entity_poly.type
_entity_poly.pdbx_seq_one_letter_code
_entity_poly.pdbx_strand_id
1 'polypeptide(L)'
;GEDGTLHWNMNDGRQVLKFVGGESPERLDPPDGTGWTRELDYFIDCVLAGTEPRRCPPNESRRAIQLLHCELESNRAGGAPVRPAESTLSTPDKAER
;
A
#
# COMPACT_ATOMS: atom_id res chain seq x y z
N GLY A 1 3.75 -13.91 -9.18
CA GLY A 1 5.18 -13.56 -9.11
C GLY A 1 6.00 -14.76 -9.51
N GLU A 2 7.32 -14.66 -9.39
CA GLU A 2 8.24 -15.75 -9.76
C GLU A 2 8.00 -17.01 -8.90
N ASP A 3 7.64 -16.84 -7.63
CA ASP A 3 7.40 -17.95 -6.67
C ASP A 3 5.94 -18.40 -6.57
N GLY A 4 5.08 -18.00 -7.52
CA GLY A 4 3.66 -18.36 -7.54
C GLY A 4 2.70 -17.18 -7.42
N THR A 5 1.42 -17.48 -7.20
CA THR A 5 0.33 -16.51 -7.25
C THR A 5 -0.44 -16.48 -5.93
N LEU A 6 -0.63 -15.28 -5.40
CA LEU A 6 -1.57 -15.03 -4.30
C LEU A 6 -2.92 -14.64 -4.90
N HIS A 7 -3.98 -15.29 -4.43
CA HIS A 7 -5.35 -14.99 -4.80
C HIS A 7 -6.16 -14.66 -3.55
N TRP A 8 -6.87 -13.55 -3.60
CA TRP A 8 -7.79 -13.15 -2.55
C TRP A 8 -9.07 -12.63 -3.18
N ASN A 9 -10.20 -13.01 -2.60
CA ASN A 9 -11.54 -12.66 -3.08
C ASN A 9 -12.42 -12.33 -1.88
N MET A 10 -13.14 -11.20 -1.95
CA MET A 10 -14.07 -10.78 -0.90
C MET A 10 -15.23 -11.77 -0.68
N ASN A 11 -15.59 -12.57 -1.68
CA ASN A 11 -16.71 -13.50 -1.61
C ASN A 11 -16.35 -14.88 -1.01
N ASP A 12 -15.08 -15.26 -1.04
CA ASP A 12 -14.62 -16.61 -0.64
C ASP A 12 -14.19 -16.67 0.84
N GLY A 13 -14.43 -15.59 1.58
CA GLY A 13 -14.04 -15.43 2.98
C GLY A 13 -12.74 -14.66 3.15
N ARG A 14 -12.14 -14.77 4.35
CA ARG A 14 -10.95 -13.98 4.71
C ARG A 14 -9.64 -14.59 4.19
N GLN A 15 -9.63 -15.85 3.79
CA GLN A 15 -8.41 -16.59 3.45
C GLN A 15 -7.76 -16.08 2.16
N VAL A 16 -6.43 -16.01 2.16
CA VAL A 16 -5.62 -15.82 0.96
C VAL A 16 -5.14 -17.18 0.50
N LEU A 17 -5.30 -17.49 -0.79
CA LEU A 17 -4.79 -18.72 -1.38
C LEU A 17 -3.44 -18.46 -2.05
N LYS A 18 -2.46 -19.32 -1.79
CA LYS A 18 -1.17 -19.32 -2.48
C LYS A 18 -1.09 -20.54 -3.41
N PHE A 19 -0.88 -20.29 -4.69
CA PHE A 19 -0.71 -21.30 -5.72
C PHE A 19 0.75 -21.39 -6.15
N VAL A 20 1.34 -22.59 -6.04
CA VAL A 20 2.69 -22.90 -6.51
C VAL A 20 2.62 -24.14 -7.40
N GLY A 21 3.12 -24.04 -8.64
CA GLY A 21 3.51 -25.21 -9.45
C GLY A 21 2.49 -26.35 -9.65
N GLY A 22 1.19 -26.06 -9.85
CA GLY A 22 0.18 -27.11 -10.10
C GLY A 22 -0.20 -27.94 -8.87
N GLU A 23 0.32 -27.59 -7.70
CA GLU A 23 -0.04 -28.19 -6.42
C GLU A 23 -1.40 -27.69 -5.92
N SER A 24 -1.92 -28.33 -4.88
CA SER A 24 -3.11 -27.82 -4.17
C SER A 24 -2.77 -26.50 -3.46
N PRO A 25 -3.66 -25.50 -3.45
CA PRO A 25 -3.36 -24.20 -2.88
C PRO A 25 -3.17 -24.24 -1.36
N GLU A 26 -2.13 -23.56 -0.88
CA GLU A 26 -1.93 -23.28 0.55
C GLU A 26 -2.90 -22.19 0.99
N ARG A 27 -3.55 -22.39 2.14
CA ARG A 27 -4.47 -21.41 2.75
C ARG A 27 -3.72 -20.61 3.80
N LEU A 28 -3.70 -19.29 3.61
CA LEU A 28 -3.11 -18.35 4.55
C LEU A 28 -4.25 -17.63 5.26
N ASP A 29 -4.35 -17.85 6.58
CA ASP A 29 -5.30 -17.14 7.43
C ASP A 29 -4.72 -15.78 7.83
N PRO A 30 -5.36 -14.66 7.43
CA PRO A 30 -4.91 -13.36 7.89
C PRO A 30 -5.18 -13.20 9.39
N PRO A 31 -4.38 -12.38 10.11
CA PRO A 31 -4.64 -12.04 11.50
C PRO A 31 -6.05 -11.47 11.67
N ASP A 32 -6.63 -11.67 12.86
CA ASP A 32 -7.93 -11.12 13.23
C ASP A 32 -8.05 -9.59 13.09
N GLY A 33 -9.29 -9.14 13.06
CA GLY A 33 -9.64 -7.74 12.83
C GLY A 33 -9.69 -7.34 11.35
N THR A 34 -9.95 -6.07 11.14
CA THR A 34 -10.06 -5.41 9.84
C THR A 34 -8.75 -4.71 9.46
N GLY A 35 -8.61 -4.27 8.21
CA GLY A 35 -7.46 -3.46 7.80
C GLY A 35 -7.33 -2.17 8.64
N TRP A 36 -8.44 -1.46 8.83
CA TRP A 36 -8.46 -0.18 9.56
C TRP A 36 -8.20 -0.33 11.06
N THR A 37 -8.69 -1.40 11.72
CA THR A 37 -8.41 -1.62 13.16
C THR A 37 -6.93 -1.84 13.38
N ARG A 38 -6.30 -2.69 12.56
CA ARG A 38 -4.85 -2.93 12.62
C ARG A 38 -4.01 -1.69 12.31
N GLU A 39 -4.48 -0.81 11.43
CA GLU A 39 -3.81 0.46 11.14
C GLU A 39 -3.85 1.41 12.34
N LEU A 40 -4.99 1.52 13.01
CA LEU A 40 -5.14 2.32 14.23
C LEU A 40 -4.32 1.75 15.38
N ASP A 41 -4.37 0.44 15.61
CA ASP A 41 -3.58 -0.22 16.66
C ASP A 41 -2.09 0.08 16.48
N TYR A 42 -1.59 -0.09 15.24
CA TYR A 42 -0.21 0.26 14.89
C TYR A 42 0.13 1.73 15.16
N PHE A 43 -0.76 2.66 14.82
CA PHE A 43 -0.53 4.08 15.06
C PHE A 43 -0.50 4.41 16.56
N ILE A 44 -1.42 3.84 17.34
CA ILE A 44 -1.46 3.99 18.79
C ILE A 44 -0.17 3.45 19.42
N ASP A 45 0.30 2.27 19.01
CA ASP A 45 1.57 1.70 19.47
C ASP A 45 2.75 2.64 19.21
N CYS A 46 2.80 3.25 18.02
CA CYS A 46 3.85 4.22 17.67
C CYS A 46 3.80 5.45 18.60
N VAL A 47 2.61 5.97 18.89
CA VAL A 47 2.41 7.12 19.79
C VAL A 47 2.83 6.77 21.21
N LEU A 48 2.40 5.61 21.73
CA LEU A 48 2.73 5.17 23.08
C LEU A 48 4.25 4.93 23.24
N ALA A 49 4.91 4.44 22.20
CA ALA A 49 6.35 4.23 22.19
C ALA A 49 7.16 5.51 21.89
N GLY A 50 6.52 6.62 21.52
CA GLY A 50 7.21 7.85 21.09
C GLY A 50 8.02 7.68 19.80
N THR A 51 7.61 6.76 18.92
CA THR A 51 8.31 6.46 17.66
C THR A 51 7.56 6.98 16.44
N GLU A 52 8.29 7.38 15.40
CA GLU A 52 7.70 7.82 14.13
C GLU A 52 7.05 6.66 13.36
N PRO A 53 5.78 6.78 12.92
CA PRO A 53 5.15 5.79 12.07
C PRO A 53 5.87 5.65 10.72
N ARG A 54 6.31 4.44 10.39
CA ARG A 54 6.91 4.10 9.08
C ARG A 54 5.93 3.58 8.03
N ARG A 55 4.70 3.24 8.42
CA ARG A 55 3.62 2.84 7.50
C ARG A 55 2.76 4.06 7.17
N CYS A 56 2.28 4.14 5.93
CA CYS A 56 1.49 5.27 5.42
C CYS A 56 2.16 6.66 5.60
N PRO A 57 3.46 6.84 5.31
CA PRO A 57 4.11 8.14 5.44
C PRO A 57 3.51 9.19 4.49
N PRO A 58 3.60 10.50 4.82
CA PRO A 58 2.95 11.57 4.03
C PRO A 58 3.34 11.61 2.55
N ASN A 59 4.56 11.17 2.22
CA ASN A 59 5.03 11.10 0.84
C ASN A 59 4.29 10.05 -0.01
N GLU A 60 3.76 8.98 0.59
CA GLU A 60 2.93 7.99 -0.12
C GLU A 60 1.59 8.61 -0.54
N SER A 61 0.92 9.35 0.34
CA SER A 61 -0.30 10.09 0.00
C SER A 61 -0.06 11.11 -1.11
N ARG A 62 1.08 11.81 -1.07
CA ARG A 62 1.47 12.74 -2.16
C ARG A 62 1.62 12.01 -3.50
N ARG A 63 2.28 10.84 -3.51
CA ARG A 63 2.44 10.02 -4.73
C ARG A 63 1.10 9.53 -5.27
N ALA A 64 0.16 9.14 -4.40
CA ALA A 64 -1.19 8.76 -4.80
C ALA A 64 -1.92 9.91 -5.51
N ILE A 65 -1.81 11.13 -5.00
CA ILE A 65 -2.38 12.33 -5.65
C ILE A 65 -1.70 12.60 -7.01
N GLN A 66 -0.36 12.47 -7.09
CA GLN A 66 0.34 12.61 -8.37
C GLN A 66 -0.13 11.58 -9.40
N LEU A 67 -0.32 10.32 -9.00
CA LEU A 67 -0.85 9.28 -9.87
C LEU A 67 -2.26 9.60 -10.36
N LEU A 68 -3.12 10.12 -9.47
CA LEU A 68 -4.46 10.57 -9.83
C LEU A 68 -4.43 11.67 -10.90
N HIS A 69 -3.50 12.63 -10.80
CA HIS A 69 -3.32 13.65 -11.83
C HIS A 69 -2.91 13.05 -13.18
N CYS A 70 -1.96 12.11 -13.18
CA CYS A 70 -1.55 11.42 -14.40
C CYS A 70 -2.70 10.64 -15.06
N GLU A 71 -3.55 9.99 -14.27
CA GLU A 71 -4.73 9.28 -14.77
C GLU A 71 -5.73 10.24 -15.44
N LEU A 72 -5.98 11.39 -14.83
CA LEU A 72 -6.85 12.43 -15.41
C LEU A 72 -6.28 12.98 -16.73
N GLU A 73 -4.96 13.17 -16.80
CA GLU A 73 -4.29 13.63 -18.02
C GLU A 73 -4.31 12.56 -19.11
N SER A 74 -4.04 11.31 -18.77
CA SER A 74 -4.14 10.15 -19.68
C SER A 74 -5.54 10.05 -20.28
N ASN A 75 -6.57 10.13 -19.45
CA ASN A 75 -7.97 10.07 -19.89
C ASN A 75 -8.29 11.20 -20.89
N ARG A 76 -7.89 12.44 -20.59
CA ARG A 76 -8.06 13.59 -21.50
C ARG A 76 -7.31 13.42 -22.82
N ALA A 77 -6.19 12.69 -22.82
CA ALA A 77 -5.39 12.38 -23.99
C ALA A 77 -5.83 11.10 -24.72
N GLY A 78 -7.01 10.54 -24.41
CA GLY A 78 -7.52 9.32 -25.07
C GLY A 78 -6.83 8.03 -24.61
N GLY A 79 -6.31 8.01 -23.38
CA GLY A 79 -5.64 6.85 -22.78
C GLY A 79 -4.12 6.79 -23.04
N ALA A 80 -3.51 7.88 -23.49
CA ALA A 80 -2.06 7.94 -23.71
C ALA A 80 -1.31 7.88 -22.36
N PRO A 81 -0.24 7.07 -22.23
CA PRO A 81 0.53 6.99 -20.99
C PRO A 81 1.12 8.35 -20.57
N VAL A 82 0.89 8.74 -19.31
CA VAL A 82 1.45 9.94 -18.69
C VAL A 82 2.39 9.54 -17.57
N ARG A 83 3.58 10.14 -17.53
CA ARG A 83 4.57 9.87 -16.48
C ARG A 83 4.37 10.83 -15.30
N PRO A 84 4.46 10.35 -14.06
CA PRO A 84 4.54 11.24 -12.90
C PRO A 84 5.77 12.14 -13.02
N ALA A 85 5.61 13.44 -12.71
CA ALA A 85 6.75 14.34 -12.61
C ALA A 85 7.71 13.84 -11.51
N GLU A 86 9.02 13.90 -11.76
CA GLU A 86 10.01 13.55 -10.75
C GLU A 86 9.87 14.47 -9.54
N SER A 87 9.58 13.87 -8.39
CA SER A 87 9.51 14.59 -7.12
C SER A 87 10.90 15.10 -6.74
N THR A 88 11.14 16.40 -6.81
CA THR A 88 12.29 17.05 -6.16
C THR A 88 12.12 16.95 -4.65
N LEU A 89 12.62 15.88 -4.06
CA LEU A 89 12.64 15.69 -2.61
C LEU A 89 13.63 16.68 -1.99
N SER A 90 13.11 17.77 -1.42
CA SER A 90 13.77 18.41 -0.27
C SER A 90 13.47 17.56 0.95
N THR A 91 14.48 16.89 1.49
CA THR A 91 14.42 16.27 2.82
C THR A 91 14.09 17.36 3.83
N PRO A 92 13.05 17.23 4.68
CA PRO A 92 12.89 18.17 5.77
C PRO A 92 14.15 18.08 6.64
N ASP A 93 14.81 19.22 6.76
CA ASP A 93 15.93 19.42 7.66
C ASP A 93 15.50 18.96 9.06
N LYS A 94 16.30 18.10 9.68
CA LYS A 94 16.07 17.68 11.06
C LYS A 94 16.29 18.91 11.93
N ALA A 95 15.24 19.70 12.13
CA ALA A 95 15.23 20.79 13.08
C ALA A 95 15.34 20.18 14.48
N GLU A 96 16.55 20.26 15.00
CA GLU A 96 16.96 20.06 16.39
C GLU A 96 15.89 20.57 17.38
N ARG A 97 15.48 19.69 18.31
CA ARG A 97 15.09 20.05 19.67
C ARG A 97 15.49 18.92 20.62
#